data_AF-A0A4Z0L185-F1
#
_entry.id   AF-A0A4Z0L185-F1
#
_cell.length_a   1.000
_cell.length_b   1.000
_cell.length_c   1.000
_cell.angle_alpha   90.00
_cell.angle_beta   90.00
_cell.angle_gamma   90.00
#
_symmetry.space_group_name_H-M   'P 1'
#
loop_
_entity.id
_entity.type
_entity.pdbx_description
1 polymer ?
#
loop_
_entity_poly.entity_id
_entity_poly.type
_entity_poly.pdbx_seq_one_letter_code
_entity_poly.pdbx_strand_id
1 'polypeptide(L)'
;MHTQVLFEHPLNEKMRTWLRIEFLIQQLSINLPIADHAGALHFFRNISDLLDVFERGEVRTELLKELERQQRKLQAWVEVPGVDQDRIEALRQQLKSAGSVLISAPRIGQQLREDRLIALVRQRLSIPGGCCSFDLPTLHIWLHLQQAQRDAQIESWLASLNPLTQALTLVLDLIRNSAPFRKQTSLNGFYQDNGDDADLLRLMLTLDSQLYPQISGHKSRFAIRFMPRDSENGLVPERLDFELACC
;
A
#
# COMPACT_ATOMS: atom_id res chain seq x y z
N MET A 1 7.81 -15.29 18.26
CA MET A 1 6.84 -14.26 18.69
C MET A 1 7.41 -12.92 18.28
N HIS A 2 6.65 -12.09 17.54
CA HIS A 2 7.11 -10.76 17.16
C HIS A 2 7.08 -9.85 18.40
N THR A 3 8.26 -9.43 18.86
CA THR A 3 8.41 -8.53 20.02
C THR A 3 8.27 -7.05 19.63
N GLN A 4 8.26 -6.76 18.33
CA GLN A 4 8.13 -5.41 17.79
C GLN A 4 7.01 -5.33 16.75
N VAL A 5 6.41 -4.14 16.64
CA VAL A 5 5.34 -3.78 15.70
C VAL A 5 5.82 -2.62 14.84
N LEU A 6 5.72 -2.77 13.51
CA LEU A 6 6.01 -1.73 12.53
C LEU A 6 4.77 -0.89 12.27
N PHE A 7 4.91 0.43 12.37
CA PHE A 7 3.91 1.40 11.92
C PHE A 7 4.48 2.23 10.77
N GLU A 8 3.75 2.29 9.67
CA GLU A 8 4.07 3.15 8.52
C GLU A 8 3.09 4.33 8.46
N HIS A 9 3.59 5.55 8.25
CA HIS A 9 2.76 6.73 8.14
C HIS A 9 3.16 7.62 6.95
N PRO A 10 2.23 7.90 6.02
CA PRO A 10 2.51 8.77 4.89
C PRO A 10 2.60 10.24 5.33
N LEU A 11 3.69 10.92 4.95
CA LEU A 11 3.86 12.35 5.23
C LEU A 11 3.20 13.27 4.18
N ASN A 12 2.78 12.71 3.05
CA ASN A 12 2.09 13.43 1.98
C ASN A 12 0.98 12.58 1.32
N GLU A 13 0.10 13.24 0.55
CA GLU A 13 -1.08 12.59 -0.05
C GLU A 13 -0.71 11.57 -1.14
N LYS A 14 0.42 11.78 -1.84
CA LYS A 14 0.98 10.82 -2.81
C LYS A 14 1.31 9.50 -2.11
N MET A 15 2.12 9.53 -1.05
CA MET A 15 2.47 8.33 -0.29
C MET A 15 1.23 7.68 0.35
N ARG A 16 0.27 8.49 0.82
CA ARG A 16 -1.00 7.97 1.36
C ARG A 16 -1.78 7.17 0.32
N THR A 17 -1.86 7.69 -0.90
CA THR A 17 -2.52 7.01 -2.02
C THR A 17 -1.82 5.71 -2.37
N TRP A 18 -0.49 5.73 -2.42
CA TRP A 18 0.33 4.55 -2.72
C TRP A 18 0.21 3.43 -1.70
N LEU A 19 0.27 3.75 -0.40
CA LEU A 19 0.09 2.73 0.65
C LEU A 19 -1.33 2.14 0.64
N ARG A 20 -2.36 2.94 0.32
CA ARG A 20 -3.73 2.44 0.15
C ARG A 20 -3.83 1.49 -1.04
N ILE A 21 -3.26 1.86 -2.19
CA ILE A 21 -3.25 1.01 -3.38
C ILE A 21 -2.48 -0.28 -3.12
N GLU A 22 -1.31 -0.21 -2.51
CA GLU A 22 -0.51 -1.38 -2.15
C GLU A 22 -1.31 -2.34 -1.25
N PHE A 23 -1.92 -1.81 -0.18
CA PHE A 23 -2.77 -2.60 0.71
C PHE A 23 -3.91 -3.27 -0.06
N LEU A 24 -4.67 -2.52 -0.85
CA LEU A 24 -5.81 -3.04 -1.60
C LEU A 24 -5.40 -4.13 -2.62
N ILE A 25 -4.28 -3.94 -3.33
CA ILE A 25 -3.75 -4.94 -4.27
C ILE A 25 -3.34 -6.22 -3.53
N GLN A 26 -2.67 -6.10 -2.38
CA GLN A 26 -2.31 -7.27 -1.57
C GLN A 26 -3.55 -8.04 -1.10
N GLN A 27 -4.62 -7.33 -0.69
CA GLN A 27 -5.86 -7.96 -0.23
C GLN A 27 -6.54 -8.84 -1.30
N LEU A 28 -6.36 -8.53 -2.58
CA LEU A 28 -6.99 -9.28 -3.68
C LEU A 28 -6.52 -10.74 -3.76
N SER A 29 -5.33 -11.05 -3.24
CA SER A 29 -4.73 -12.38 -3.32
C SER A 29 -4.88 -13.22 -2.05
N ILE A 30 -5.30 -12.63 -0.93
CA ILE A 30 -5.27 -13.29 0.40
C ILE A 30 -6.24 -14.47 0.51
N ASN A 31 -7.44 -14.34 -0.07
CA ASN A 31 -8.52 -15.32 0.06
C ASN A 31 -8.78 -16.08 -1.25
N LEU A 32 -7.76 -16.26 -2.08
CA LEU A 32 -7.84 -17.09 -3.28
C LEU A 32 -7.62 -18.57 -2.92
N PRO A 33 -8.29 -19.51 -3.61
CA PRO A 33 -9.28 -19.31 -4.67
C PRO A 33 -10.65 -18.87 -4.14
N ILE A 34 -11.43 -18.15 -4.96
CA ILE A 34 -12.79 -17.75 -4.58
C ILE A 34 -13.74 -18.93 -4.72
N ALA A 35 -14.14 -19.50 -3.60
CA ALA A 35 -15.03 -20.66 -3.52
C ALA A 35 -16.43 -20.32 -2.98
N ASP A 36 -16.58 -19.21 -2.27
CA ASP A 36 -17.81 -18.85 -1.58
C ASP A 36 -18.16 -17.36 -1.68
N HIS A 37 -19.31 -17.02 -1.11
CA HIS A 37 -19.85 -15.66 -1.13
C HIS A 37 -18.99 -14.68 -0.33
N ALA A 38 -18.38 -15.12 0.78
CA ALA A 38 -17.52 -14.29 1.61
C ALA A 38 -16.24 -13.89 0.86
N GLY A 39 -15.55 -14.86 0.24
CA GLY A 39 -14.37 -14.62 -0.59
C GLY A 39 -14.67 -13.72 -1.78
N ALA A 40 -15.82 -13.91 -2.44
CA ALA A 40 -16.23 -13.05 -3.55
C ALA A 40 -16.47 -11.60 -3.10
N LEU A 41 -17.21 -11.38 -2.01
CA LEU A 41 -17.45 -10.02 -1.51
C LEU A 41 -16.17 -9.34 -1.02
N HIS A 42 -15.27 -10.08 -0.39
CA HIS A 42 -13.93 -9.57 -0.04
C HIS A 42 -13.19 -9.09 -1.28
N PHE A 43 -13.13 -9.91 -2.33
CA PHE A 43 -12.46 -9.56 -3.59
C PHE A 43 -13.09 -8.34 -4.26
N PHE A 44 -14.41 -8.35 -4.49
CA PHE A 44 -15.10 -7.26 -5.20
C PHE A 44 -15.13 -5.95 -4.41
N ARG A 45 -15.11 -5.98 -3.06
CA ARG A 45 -14.95 -4.77 -2.24
C ARG A 45 -13.58 -4.13 -2.47
N ASN A 46 -12.51 -4.92 -2.40
CA ASN A 46 -11.15 -4.40 -2.64
C ASN A 46 -10.98 -3.89 -4.07
N ILE A 47 -11.57 -4.55 -5.07
CA ILE A 47 -11.62 -4.01 -6.46
C ILE A 47 -12.38 -2.68 -6.49
N SER A 48 -13.52 -2.58 -5.83
CA SER A 48 -14.31 -1.34 -5.80
C SER A 48 -13.52 -0.18 -5.20
N ASP A 49 -12.94 -0.40 -4.01
CA ASP A 49 -12.16 0.62 -3.30
C ASP A 49 -10.94 1.05 -4.14
N LEU A 50 -10.31 0.10 -4.82
CA LEU A 50 -9.18 0.38 -5.73
C LEU A 50 -9.61 1.25 -6.91
N LEU A 51 -10.76 0.95 -7.53
CA LEU A 51 -11.31 1.74 -8.62
C LEU A 51 -11.69 3.16 -8.17
N ASP A 52 -12.25 3.30 -6.98
CA ASP A 52 -12.60 4.61 -6.40
C ASP A 52 -11.36 5.47 -6.13
N VAL A 53 -10.23 4.86 -5.76
CA VAL A 53 -8.94 5.55 -5.66
C VAL A 53 -8.45 6.01 -7.04
N PHE A 54 -8.54 5.14 -8.07
CA PHE A 54 -8.12 5.50 -9.43
C PHE A 54 -8.94 6.62 -10.07
N GLU A 55 -10.18 6.83 -9.64
CA GLU A 55 -11.03 7.91 -10.14
C GLU A 55 -10.63 9.29 -9.59
N ARG A 56 -9.97 9.34 -8.43
CA ARG A 56 -9.67 10.60 -7.72
C ARG A 56 -8.34 11.25 -8.11
N GLY A 57 -7.45 10.54 -8.80
CA GLY A 57 -6.10 11.06 -9.07
C GLY A 57 -5.35 10.37 -10.20
N GLU A 58 -4.28 11.02 -10.65
CA GLU A 58 -3.43 10.51 -11.73
C GLU A 58 -2.27 9.65 -11.21
N VAL A 59 -2.60 8.46 -10.68
CA VAL A 59 -1.62 7.51 -10.11
C VAL A 59 -0.48 7.20 -11.08
N ARG A 60 -0.78 7.03 -12.38
CA ARG A 60 0.22 6.73 -13.41
C ARG A 60 1.28 7.82 -13.50
N THR A 61 0.83 9.07 -13.65
CA THR A 61 1.72 10.22 -13.88
C THR A 61 2.64 10.44 -12.68
N GLU A 62 2.10 10.33 -11.46
CA GLU A 62 2.89 10.46 -10.23
C GLU A 62 3.91 9.33 -10.07
N LEU A 63 3.51 8.10 -10.37
CA LEU A 63 4.39 6.93 -10.24
C LEU A 63 5.52 6.95 -11.27
N LEU A 64 5.26 7.38 -12.51
CA LEU A 64 6.29 7.59 -13.53
C LEU A 64 7.33 8.63 -13.10
N LYS A 65 6.88 9.76 -12.54
CA LYS A 65 7.77 10.79 -11.99
C LYS A 65 8.65 10.24 -10.86
N GLU A 66 8.08 9.39 -10.00
CA GLU A 66 8.83 8.78 -8.90
C GLU A 66 9.83 7.74 -9.40
N LEU A 67 9.47 6.90 -10.38
CA LEU A 67 10.41 5.97 -11.02
C LEU A 67 11.65 6.72 -11.55
N GLU A 68 11.47 7.86 -12.22
CA GLU A 68 12.57 8.72 -12.68
C GLU A 68 13.35 9.36 -11.53
N ARG A 69 12.68 9.75 -10.43
CA ARG A 69 13.34 10.28 -9.22
C ARG A 69 14.22 9.21 -8.57
N GLN A 70 13.75 7.98 -8.47
CA GLN A 70 14.49 6.85 -7.91
C GLN A 70 15.70 6.47 -8.80
N GLN A 71 15.55 6.51 -10.13
CA GLN A 71 16.70 6.33 -11.03
C GLN A 71 17.80 7.38 -10.82
N ARG A 72 17.41 8.65 -10.63
CA ARG A 72 18.36 9.74 -10.33
C ARG A 72 19.03 9.55 -8.97
N LYS A 73 18.28 9.15 -7.95
CA LYS A 73 18.83 8.81 -6.62
C LYS A 73 19.86 7.69 -6.71
N LEU A 74 19.56 6.59 -7.41
CA LEU A 74 20.48 5.47 -7.60
C LEU A 74 21.75 5.86 -8.37
N GLN A 75 21.64 6.74 -9.37
CA GLN A 75 22.80 7.22 -10.13
C GLN A 75 23.82 7.97 -9.26
N ALA A 76 23.36 8.69 -8.21
CA ALA A 76 24.24 9.40 -7.29
C ALA A 76 25.12 8.46 -6.44
N TRP A 77 24.75 7.18 -6.31
CA TRP A 77 25.53 6.18 -5.56
C TRP A 77 26.63 5.49 -6.37
N VAL A 78 26.62 5.63 -7.70
CA VAL A 78 27.56 4.91 -8.59
C VAL A 78 29.02 5.29 -8.33
N GLU A 79 29.27 6.55 -7.97
CA GLU A 79 30.61 7.06 -7.70
C GLU A 79 31.08 6.85 -6.25
N VAL A 80 30.23 6.29 -5.37
CA VAL A 80 30.55 6.10 -3.95
C VAL A 80 31.40 4.84 -3.77
N PRO A 81 32.59 4.93 -3.14
CA PRO A 81 33.45 3.77 -2.90
C PRO A 81 32.75 2.70 -2.04
N GLY A 82 32.93 1.43 -2.41
CA GLY A 82 32.40 0.28 -1.65
C GLY A 82 30.95 -0.10 -1.99
N VAL A 83 30.31 0.58 -2.94
CA VAL A 83 28.98 0.27 -3.43
C VAL A 83 29.00 -0.84 -4.48
N ASP A 84 27.98 -1.72 -4.44
CA ASP A 84 27.74 -2.75 -5.45
C ASP A 84 27.13 -2.12 -6.72
N GLN A 85 27.99 -1.88 -7.73
CA GLN A 85 27.59 -1.25 -8.99
C GLN A 85 26.67 -2.14 -9.84
N ASP A 86 26.89 -3.46 -9.83
CA ASP A 86 26.07 -4.40 -10.59
C ASP A 86 24.62 -4.41 -10.07
N ARG A 87 24.47 -4.36 -8.74
CA ARG A 87 23.14 -4.28 -8.11
C ARG A 87 22.42 -2.98 -8.44
N ILE A 88 23.14 -1.84 -8.44
CA ILE A 88 22.56 -0.55 -8.82
C ILE A 88 22.09 -0.58 -10.27
N GLU A 89 22.91 -1.05 -11.19
CA GLU A 89 22.56 -1.06 -12.60
C GLU A 89 21.37 -2.00 -12.88
N ALA A 90 21.33 -3.17 -12.23
CA ALA A 90 20.18 -4.07 -12.30
C ALA A 90 18.88 -3.39 -11.81
N LEU A 91 18.92 -2.69 -10.68
CA LEU A 91 17.76 -1.95 -10.15
C LEU A 91 17.33 -0.83 -11.10
N ARG A 92 18.28 -0.09 -11.68
CA ARG A 92 17.97 0.97 -12.66
C ARG A 92 17.29 0.42 -13.91
N GLN A 93 17.76 -0.73 -14.41
CA GLN A 93 17.13 -1.40 -15.54
C GLN A 93 15.71 -1.88 -15.20
N GLN A 94 15.49 -2.41 -13.99
CA GLN A 94 14.15 -2.77 -13.52
C GLN A 94 13.21 -1.56 -13.48
N LEU A 95 13.66 -0.42 -12.93
CA LEU A 95 12.87 0.82 -12.90
C LEU A 95 12.53 1.30 -14.32
N LYS A 96 13.48 1.24 -15.26
CA LYS A 96 13.25 1.65 -16.65
C LYS A 96 12.27 0.73 -17.36
N SER A 97 12.39 -0.58 -17.16
CA SER A 97 11.47 -1.57 -17.70
C SER A 97 10.06 -1.37 -17.15
N ALA A 98 9.91 -1.26 -15.83
CA ALA A 98 8.62 -1.01 -15.18
C ALA A 98 7.98 0.30 -15.66
N GLY A 99 8.77 1.37 -15.82
CA GLY A 99 8.29 2.63 -16.40
C GLY A 99 7.79 2.47 -17.83
N SER A 100 8.53 1.75 -18.69
CA SER A 100 8.11 1.48 -20.07
C SER A 100 6.83 0.65 -20.14
N VAL A 101 6.70 -0.38 -19.30
CA VAL A 101 5.50 -1.21 -19.20
C VAL A 101 4.31 -0.38 -18.74
N LEU A 102 4.49 0.48 -17.73
CA LEU A 102 3.44 1.34 -17.20
C LEU A 102 2.97 2.42 -18.19
N ILE A 103 3.88 2.97 -19.01
CA ILE A 103 3.55 3.92 -20.08
C ILE A 103 2.68 3.26 -21.14
N SER A 104 3.08 2.07 -21.59
CA SER A 104 2.37 1.31 -22.65
C SER A 104 1.07 0.66 -22.17
N ALA A 105 0.83 0.61 -20.86
CA ALA A 105 -0.35 -0.03 -20.30
C ALA A 105 -1.66 0.73 -20.65
N PRO A 106 -2.77 0.01 -20.93
CA PRO A 106 -4.10 0.59 -21.02
C PRO A 106 -4.46 1.36 -19.75
N ARG A 107 -5.48 2.23 -19.81
CA ARG A 107 -5.88 3.06 -18.66
C ARG A 107 -6.06 2.17 -17.42
N ILE A 108 -5.42 2.55 -16.31
CA ILE A 108 -5.39 1.74 -15.09
C ILE A 108 -6.83 1.41 -14.63
N GLY A 109 -7.08 0.13 -14.37
CA GLY A 109 -8.39 -0.37 -13.93
C GLY A 109 -9.50 -0.30 -14.99
N GLN A 110 -9.19 -0.01 -16.26
CA GLN A 110 -10.20 0.05 -17.31
C GLN A 110 -10.91 -1.29 -17.52
N GLN A 111 -10.15 -2.38 -17.64
CA GLN A 111 -10.71 -3.73 -17.78
C GLN A 111 -11.67 -4.07 -16.63
N LEU A 112 -11.30 -3.72 -15.40
CA LEU A 112 -12.11 -3.96 -14.21
C LEU A 112 -13.39 -3.09 -14.19
N ARG A 113 -13.31 -1.86 -14.69
CA ARG A 113 -14.47 -0.96 -14.81
C ARG A 113 -15.46 -1.40 -15.88
N GLU A 114 -14.96 -1.99 -16.96
CA GLU A 114 -15.75 -2.46 -18.09
C GLU A 114 -16.32 -3.87 -17.85
N ASP A 115 -15.83 -4.59 -16.83
CA ASP A 115 -16.33 -5.91 -16.46
C ASP A 115 -17.75 -5.83 -15.88
N ARG A 116 -18.66 -6.60 -16.49
CA ARG A 116 -20.08 -6.61 -16.15
C ARG A 116 -20.34 -7.13 -14.74
N LEU A 117 -19.64 -8.17 -14.29
CA LEU A 117 -19.87 -8.74 -12.96
C LEU A 117 -19.37 -7.78 -11.88
N ILE A 118 -18.18 -7.22 -12.06
CA ILE A 118 -17.63 -6.20 -11.17
C ILE A 118 -18.59 -5.02 -11.06
N ALA A 119 -19.07 -4.49 -12.20
CA ALA A 119 -20.00 -3.36 -12.21
C ALA A 119 -21.30 -3.65 -11.45
N LEU A 120 -21.89 -4.83 -11.63
CA LEU A 120 -23.12 -5.25 -10.94
C LEU A 120 -22.92 -5.35 -9.43
N VAL A 121 -21.81 -5.96 -8.97
CA VAL A 121 -21.52 -6.08 -7.54
C VAL A 121 -21.27 -4.70 -6.94
N ARG A 122 -20.46 -3.86 -7.59
CA ARG A 122 -20.12 -2.50 -7.11
C ARG A 122 -21.36 -1.64 -6.85
N GLN A 123 -22.36 -1.67 -7.72
CA GLN A 123 -23.61 -0.91 -7.54
C GLN A 123 -24.37 -1.27 -6.25
N ARG A 124 -24.13 -2.46 -5.70
CA ARG A 124 -24.81 -2.97 -4.49
C ARG A 124 -23.98 -2.86 -3.22
N LEU A 125 -22.65 -2.65 -3.34
CA LEU A 125 -21.73 -2.63 -2.18
C LEU A 125 -22.03 -1.52 -1.16
N SER A 126 -22.65 -0.43 -1.59
CA SER A 126 -23.06 0.70 -0.74
C SER A 126 -24.31 0.43 0.08
N ILE A 127 -25.07 -0.62 -0.24
CA ILE A 127 -26.32 -0.98 0.44
C ILE A 127 -25.98 -2.05 1.51
N PRO A 128 -26.22 -1.78 2.81
CA PRO A 128 -26.09 -2.79 3.85
C PRO A 128 -26.96 -4.02 3.53
N GLY A 129 -26.35 -5.20 3.46
CA GLY A 129 -27.04 -6.43 3.06
C GLY A 129 -27.45 -6.51 1.59
N GLY A 130 -27.14 -5.53 0.74
CA GLY A 130 -27.59 -5.47 -0.65
C GLY A 130 -26.89 -6.42 -1.63
N CYS A 131 -25.91 -7.19 -1.13
CA CYS A 131 -25.16 -8.17 -1.92
C CYS A 131 -25.57 -9.62 -1.64
N CYS A 132 -26.79 -9.85 -1.13
CA CYS A 132 -27.33 -11.20 -0.94
C CYS A 132 -27.63 -11.90 -2.28
N SER A 133 -27.81 -13.23 -2.24
CA SER A 133 -28.00 -14.04 -3.45
C SER A 133 -29.23 -13.67 -4.28
N PHE A 134 -30.32 -13.24 -3.64
CA PHE A 134 -31.54 -12.81 -4.34
C PHE A 134 -31.41 -11.42 -5.00
N ASP A 135 -30.48 -10.58 -4.51
CA ASP A 135 -30.19 -9.27 -5.06
C ASP A 135 -29.12 -9.31 -6.17
N LEU A 136 -28.21 -10.28 -6.07
CA LEU A 136 -27.14 -10.53 -7.05
C LEU A 136 -27.23 -11.95 -7.61
N PRO A 137 -28.30 -12.31 -8.36
CA PRO A 137 -28.45 -13.64 -8.93
C PRO A 137 -27.31 -14.00 -9.89
N THR A 138 -26.73 -13.01 -10.59
CA THR A 138 -25.55 -13.19 -11.45
C THR A 138 -24.33 -13.65 -10.64
N LEU A 139 -24.05 -13.03 -9.48
CA LEU A 139 -22.97 -13.45 -8.60
C LEU A 139 -23.24 -14.83 -8.02
N HIS A 140 -24.50 -15.10 -7.65
CA HIS A 140 -24.89 -16.39 -7.11
C HIS A 140 -24.64 -17.52 -8.11
N ILE A 141 -25.06 -17.37 -9.38
CA ILE A 141 -24.77 -18.35 -10.44
C ILE A 141 -23.25 -18.45 -10.71
N TRP A 142 -22.54 -17.32 -10.73
CA TRP A 142 -21.09 -17.30 -10.94
C TRP A 142 -20.32 -18.16 -9.92
N LEU A 143 -20.75 -18.14 -8.65
CA LEU A 143 -20.20 -18.99 -7.59
C LEU A 143 -20.50 -20.49 -7.76
N HIS A 144 -21.47 -20.86 -8.59
CA HIS A 144 -21.79 -22.26 -8.92
C HIS A 144 -21.11 -22.76 -10.20
N LEU A 145 -20.40 -21.89 -10.93
CA LEU A 145 -19.57 -22.31 -12.05
C LEU A 145 -18.44 -23.24 -11.61
N GLN A 146 -17.74 -23.85 -12.56
CA GLN A 146 -16.56 -24.65 -12.25
C GLN A 146 -15.46 -23.73 -11.69
N GLN A 147 -14.72 -24.19 -10.67
CA GLN A 147 -13.67 -23.39 -10.02
C GLN A 147 -12.64 -22.86 -11.03
N ALA A 148 -12.22 -23.68 -11.99
CA ALA A 148 -11.27 -23.29 -13.03
C ALA A 148 -11.77 -22.10 -13.89
N GLN A 149 -13.08 -21.96 -14.10
CA GLN A 149 -13.64 -20.82 -14.84
C GLN A 149 -13.56 -19.53 -14.02
N ARG A 150 -13.79 -19.60 -12.71
CA ARG A 150 -13.63 -18.46 -11.81
C ARG A 150 -12.16 -18.06 -11.69
N ASP A 151 -11.27 -19.02 -11.50
CA ASP A 151 -9.84 -18.78 -11.35
C ASP A 151 -9.26 -18.08 -12.59
N ALA A 152 -9.62 -18.52 -13.80
CA ALA A 152 -9.18 -17.88 -15.04
C ALA A 152 -9.66 -16.42 -15.16
N GLN A 153 -10.87 -16.11 -14.72
CA GLN A 153 -11.39 -14.74 -14.71
C GLN A 153 -10.67 -13.87 -13.69
N ILE A 154 -10.46 -14.39 -12.48
CA ILE A 154 -9.73 -13.71 -11.42
C ILE A 154 -8.29 -13.43 -11.85
N GLU A 155 -7.60 -14.42 -12.42
CA GLU A 155 -6.24 -14.25 -12.94
C GLU A 155 -6.18 -13.16 -14.00
N SER A 156 -7.15 -13.11 -14.93
CA SER A 156 -7.24 -12.04 -15.93
C SER A 156 -7.42 -10.65 -15.29
N TRP A 157 -8.29 -10.53 -14.28
CA TRP A 157 -8.51 -9.27 -13.57
C TRP A 157 -7.25 -8.82 -12.81
N LEU A 158 -6.57 -9.73 -12.12
CA LEU A 158 -5.33 -9.43 -11.42
C LEU A 158 -4.21 -9.05 -12.39
N ALA A 159 -4.07 -9.79 -13.50
CA ALA A 159 -3.07 -9.53 -14.51
C ALA A 159 -3.20 -8.12 -15.12
N SER A 160 -4.43 -7.60 -15.22
CA SER A 160 -4.69 -6.23 -15.69
C SER A 160 -4.04 -5.14 -14.81
N LEU A 161 -3.75 -5.45 -13.54
CA LEU A 161 -3.12 -4.55 -12.58
C LEU A 161 -1.60 -4.73 -12.49
N ASN A 162 -1.01 -5.71 -13.19
CA ASN A 162 0.43 -5.99 -13.11
C ASN A 162 1.33 -4.78 -13.42
N PRO A 163 1.07 -3.97 -14.47
CA PRO A 163 1.90 -2.79 -14.76
C PRO A 163 1.98 -1.81 -13.58
N LEU A 164 0.86 -1.57 -12.91
CA LEU A 164 0.81 -0.72 -11.73
C LEU A 164 1.50 -1.39 -10.54
N THR A 165 1.18 -2.66 -10.29
CA THR A 165 1.69 -3.43 -9.15
C THR A 165 3.22 -3.49 -9.17
N GLN A 166 3.82 -3.83 -10.31
CA GLN A 166 5.27 -3.91 -10.46
C GLN A 166 5.95 -2.57 -10.20
N ALA A 167 5.45 -1.49 -10.80
CA ALA A 167 6.00 -0.15 -10.60
C ALA A 167 5.87 0.33 -9.16
N LEU A 168 4.71 0.10 -8.53
CA LEU A 168 4.43 0.53 -7.16
C LEU A 168 5.31 -0.22 -6.15
N THR A 169 5.39 -1.55 -6.26
CA THR A 169 6.21 -2.37 -5.38
C THR A 169 7.67 -1.95 -5.45
N LEU A 170 8.24 -1.77 -6.66
CA LEU A 170 9.62 -1.33 -6.82
C LEU A 170 9.88 0.04 -6.17
N VAL A 171 8.97 1.00 -6.34
CA VAL A 171 9.10 2.33 -5.75
C VAL A 171 9.04 2.28 -4.23
N LEU A 172 8.04 1.59 -3.67
CA LEU A 172 7.87 1.49 -2.22
C LEU A 172 9.02 0.72 -1.57
N ASP A 173 9.54 -0.33 -2.22
CA ASP A 173 10.71 -1.06 -1.74
C ASP A 173 11.95 -0.16 -1.67
N LEU A 174 12.21 0.66 -2.70
CA LEU A 174 13.32 1.61 -2.67
C LEU A 174 13.15 2.69 -1.60
N ILE A 175 11.94 3.21 -1.42
CA ILE A 175 11.64 4.21 -0.39
C ILE A 175 11.84 3.59 1.01
N ARG A 176 11.32 2.39 1.27
CA ARG A 176 11.47 1.73 2.57
C ARG A 176 12.93 1.45 2.94
N ASN A 177 13.82 1.31 1.94
CA ASN A 177 15.25 1.08 2.11
C ASN A 177 16.10 2.35 1.97
N SER A 178 15.50 3.54 1.81
CA SER A 178 16.22 4.80 1.61
C SER A 178 16.87 5.35 2.90
N ALA A 179 16.34 4.97 4.07
CA ALA A 179 16.74 5.50 5.36
C ALA A 179 16.86 4.38 6.42
N PRO A 180 17.93 4.38 7.23
CA PRO A 180 18.08 3.41 8.32
C PRO A 180 17.21 3.80 9.52
N PHE A 181 16.79 2.80 10.30
CA PHE A 181 16.19 3.02 11.61
C PHE A 181 17.21 3.63 12.58
N ARG A 182 16.82 4.72 13.23
CA ARG A 182 17.58 5.40 14.28
C ARG A 182 16.84 5.28 15.60
N LYS A 183 17.57 4.97 16.68
CA LYS A 183 17.00 4.95 18.02
C LYS A 183 16.62 6.36 18.44
N GLN A 184 15.41 6.49 18.97
CA GLN A 184 14.83 7.73 19.48
C GLN A 184 14.21 7.48 20.84
N THR A 185 14.04 8.56 21.60
CA THR A 185 13.36 8.52 22.90
C THR A 185 12.27 9.59 22.91
N SER A 186 11.05 9.18 23.18
CA SER A 186 9.93 10.07 23.48
C SER A 186 9.90 10.40 24.97
N LEU A 187 9.57 11.65 25.29
CA LEU A 187 9.35 12.10 26.66
C LEU A 187 7.86 12.37 26.87
N ASN A 188 7.27 11.80 27.92
CA ASN A 188 5.86 11.91 28.28
C ASN A 188 4.91 11.62 27.11
N GLY A 189 5.24 10.60 26.30
CA GLY A 189 4.42 10.19 25.16
C GLY A 189 4.42 11.13 23.97
N PHE A 190 5.32 12.12 23.92
CA PHE A 190 5.42 13.07 22.82
C PHE A 190 6.80 13.02 22.16
N TYR A 191 6.83 13.15 20.85
CA TYR A 191 8.03 13.33 20.03
C TYR A 191 7.71 14.24 18.84
N GLN A 192 8.66 15.08 18.43
CA GLN A 192 8.53 15.91 17.25
C GLN A 192 9.87 16.03 16.54
N ASP A 193 9.83 16.11 15.21
CA ASP A 193 11.03 16.26 14.40
C ASP A 193 10.70 16.83 13.02
N ASN A 194 11.74 17.08 12.23
CA ASN A 194 11.65 17.44 10.83
C ASN A 194 11.92 16.21 9.96
N GLY A 195 10.99 15.87 9.08
CA GLY A 195 11.13 14.80 8.09
C GLY A 195 11.84 15.25 6.81
N ASP A 196 12.20 16.52 6.69
CA ASP A 196 12.82 17.11 5.49
C ASP A 196 12.03 16.76 4.21
N ASP A 197 12.62 15.99 3.30
CA ASP A 197 12.03 15.54 2.02
C ASP A 197 11.45 14.11 2.10
N ALA A 198 11.27 13.56 3.30
CA ALA A 198 10.72 12.21 3.51
C ALA A 198 9.26 12.12 3.04
N ASP A 199 8.95 11.01 2.39
CA ASP A 199 7.60 10.65 1.98
C ASP A 199 6.91 9.77 3.04
N LEU A 200 7.69 9.00 3.80
CA LEU A 200 7.20 7.93 4.68
C LEU A 200 7.93 7.92 6.03
N LEU A 201 7.19 7.85 7.14
CA LEU A 201 7.75 7.46 8.43
C LEU A 201 7.57 5.97 8.65
N ARG A 202 8.61 5.32 9.16
CA ARG A 202 8.57 3.93 9.61
C ARG A 202 9.00 3.89 11.08
N LEU A 203 8.15 3.35 11.93
CA LEU A 203 8.34 3.31 13.38
C LEU A 203 8.30 1.88 13.90
N MET A 204 9.29 1.48 14.69
CA MET A 204 9.30 0.21 15.40
C MET A 204 9.03 0.44 16.88
N LEU A 205 7.95 -0.15 17.39
CA LEU A 205 7.59 -0.14 18.81
C LEU A 205 7.60 -1.54 19.39
N THR A 206 7.93 -1.68 20.67
CA THR A 206 7.78 -2.96 21.37
C THR A 206 6.30 -3.27 21.58
N LEU A 207 5.89 -4.51 21.30
CA LEU A 207 4.50 -4.94 21.47
C LEU A 207 4.06 -4.82 22.94
N ASP A 208 4.98 -5.08 23.87
CA ASP A 208 4.74 -5.01 25.32
C ASP A 208 4.33 -3.63 25.81
N SER A 209 4.69 -2.57 25.07
CA SER A 209 4.26 -1.20 25.40
C SER A 209 2.73 -1.02 25.31
N GLN A 210 2.06 -1.80 24.46
CA GLN A 210 0.63 -1.64 24.12
C GLN A 210 0.26 -0.20 23.74
N LEU A 211 1.23 0.54 23.18
CA LEU A 211 1.02 1.88 22.66
C LEU A 211 0.92 1.85 21.13
N TYR A 212 0.26 2.85 20.56
CA TYR A 212 0.29 3.12 19.13
C TYR A 212 0.61 4.59 18.87
N PRO A 213 1.29 4.91 17.75
CA PRO A 213 1.62 6.27 17.40
C PRO A 213 0.43 6.96 16.73
N GLN A 214 -0.01 8.08 17.29
CA GLN A 214 -0.88 9.04 16.63
C GLN A 214 -0.02 10.14 16.02
N ILE A 215 0.06 10.17 14.70
CA ILE A 215 0.99 11.03 13.96
C ILE A 215 0.21 12.15 13.27
N SER A 216 0.71 13.37 13.42
CA SER A 216 0.24 14.56 12.71
C SER A 216 1.40 15.21 11.98
N GLY A 217 1.22 15.56 10.71
CA GLY A 217 2.22 16.24 9.88
C GLY A 217 1.75 17.60 9.38
N HIS A 218 2.66 18.57 9.31
CA HIS A 218 2.44 19.85 8.64
C HIS A 218 3.73 20.30 7.93
N LYS A 219 3.67 20.38 6.59
CA LYS A 219 4.83 20.60 5.71
C LYS A 219 5.89 19.50 5.97
N SER A 220 7.14 19.87 6.19
CA SER A 220 8.22 18.93 6.47
C SER A 220 8.23 18.44 7.93
N ARG A 221 7.47 19.03 8.84
CA ARG A 221 7.49 18.68 10.27
C ARG A 221 6.41 17.69 10.62
N PHE A 222 6.69 16.83 11.59
CA PHE A 222 5.72 15.91 12.17
C PHE A 222 5.81 15.88 13.69
N ALA A 223 4.71 15.50 14.30
CA ALA A 223 4.60 15.23 15.72
C ALA A 223 3.97 13.85 15.91
N ILE A 224 4.49 13.11 16.88
CA ILE A 224 4.04 11.78 17.27
C ILE A 224 3.56 11.89 18.72
N ARG A 225 2.30 11.51 18.93
CA ARG A 225 1.74 11.30 20.27
C ARG A 225 1.49 9.81 20.46
N PHE A 226 2.14 9.21 21.45
CA PHE A 226 1.92 7.81 21.80
C PHE A 226 0.67 7.70 22.67
N MET A 227 -0.27 6.87 22.22
CA MET A 227 -1.55 6.65 22.89
C MET A 227 -1.64 5.18 23.32
N PRO A 228 -2.19 4.89 24.51
CA PRO A 228 -2.40 3.52 24.93
C PRO A 228 -3.52 2.87 24.13
N ARG A 229 -3.38 1.59 23.82
CA ARG A 229 -4.44 0.78 23.20
C ARG A 229 -5.68 0.71 24.10
N ASP A 230 -5.48 0.52 25.39
CA ASP A 230 -6.53 0.66 26.41
C ASP A 230 -6.54 2.12 26.89
N SER A 231 -7.52 2.89 26.43
CA SER A 231 -7.64 4.30 26.79
C SER A 231 -8.05 4.56 28.24
N GLU A 232 -8.59 3.55 28.93
CA GLU A 232 -9.06 3.69 30.32
C GLU A 232 -7.95 3.32 31.31
N ASN A 233 -7.21 2.25 31.04
CA ASN A 233 -6.21 1.71 32.00
C ASN A 233 -4.77 1.76 31.50
N GLY A 234 -4.55 2.05 30.22
CA GLY A 234 -3.20 2.05 29.66
C GLY A 234 -2.38 3.26 30.09
N LEU A 235 -1.11 3.02 30.40
CA LEU A 235 -0.18 4.04 30.85
C LEU A 235 0.84 4.35 29.75
N VAL A 236 1.09 5.64 29.54
CA VAL A 236 2.18 6.09 28.68
C VAL A 236 3.39 6.39 29.58
N PRO A 237 4.52 5.70 29.42
CA PRO A 237 5.68 5.91 30.27
C PRO A 237 6.29 7.30 30.02
N GLU A 238 6.95 7.85 31.05
CA GLU A 238 7.66 9.13 30.94
C GLU A 238 8.78 9.09 29.89
N ARG A 239 9.40 7.92 29.69
CA ARG A 239 10.39 7.69 28.65
C ARG A 239 10.01 6.45 27.86
N LEU A 240 9.91 6.61 26.54
CA LEU A 240 9.64 5.52 25.61
C LEU A 240 10.74 5.50 24.55
N ASP A 241 11.56 4.46 24.55
CA ASP A 241 12.55 4.23 23.50
C ASP A 241 11.88 3.50 22.31
N PHE A 242 12.19 3.96 21.09
CA PHE A 242 11.67 3.41 19.85
C PHE A 242 12.68 3.59 18.71
N GLU A 243 12.40 3.00 17.56
CA GLU A 243 13.21 3.23 16.35
C GLU A 243 12.39 3.93 15.28
N LEU A 244 13.00 4.90 14.59
CA LEU A 244 12.38 5.74 13.59
C LEU A 244 13.24 5.83 12.34
N ALA A 245 12.64 5.66 11.17
CA ALA A 245 13.23 5.98 9.87
C ALA A 245 12.34 6.99 9.13
N CYS A 246 12.97 8.03 8.58
CA CYS A 246 12.33 9.04 7.72
C CYS A 246 12.76 8.76 6.27
N CYS A 247 11.89 8.09 5.50
CA CYS A 247 12.16 7.48 4.20
C CYS A 247 11.75 8.33 3.00
#